data_AF-A0A0R1UJW3-F1
#
_entry.id   AF-A0A0R1UJW3-F1
#
_cell.length_a   1.000
_cell.length_b   1.000
_cell.length_c   1.000
_cell.angle_alpha   90.00
_cell.angle_beta   90.00
_cell.angle_gamma   90.00
#
_symmetry.space_group_name_H-M   'P 1'
#
loop_
_entity.id
_entity.type
_entity.pdbx_description
1 polymer ?
#
loop_
_entity_poly.entity_id
_entity_poly.type
_entity_poly.pdbx_seq_one_letter_code
_entity_poly.pdbx_strand_id
1 'polypeptide(L)' 'MTKHHQSYQSPFAAMLTGERFALATRLAAQYHLDESQVMFAYLQITANVAEPGKAVMDRQREIDRRFQAFLDDAAKPI' A
#
# COMPACT_ATOMS: atom_id res chain seq x y z
N MET A 1 -25.38 -6.62 22.51
CA MET A 1 -24.06 -7.13 22.10
C MET A 1 -23.68 -6.49 20.76
N THR A 2 -23.09 -5.29 20.78
CA THR A 2 -22.66 -4.57 19.58
C THR A 2 -21.29 -5.10 19.17
N LYS A 3 -21.25 -5.98 18.17
CA LYS A 3 -20.00 -6.42 17.53
C LYS A 3 -19.43 -5.20 16.79
N HIS A 4 -18.39 -4.59 17.34
CA HIS A 4 -17.62 -3.57 16.66
C HIS A 4 -16.91 -4.23 15.48
N HIS A 5 -17.45 -4.10 14.27
CA HIS A 5 -16.71 -4.39 13.05
C HIS A 5 -15.55 -3.39 13.01
N GLN A 6 -14.38 -3.76 13.52
CA GLN A 6 -13.16 -3.03 13.24
C GLN A 6 -12.90 -3.16 11.75
N SER A 7 -13.32 -2.14 11.01
CA SER A 7 -12.91 -1.89 9.64
C SER A 7 -11.39 -1.83 9.62
N TYR A 8 -10.76 -2.81 8.98
CA TYR A 8 -9.33 -2.79 8.67
C TYR A 8 -8.95 -1.45 8.05
N GLN A 9 -8.01 -0.76 8.68
CA GLN A 9 -7.47 0.51 8.21
C GLN A 9 -6.11 0.23 7.59
N SER A 10 -6.01 0.42 6.27
CA SER A 10 -4.75 0.26 5.55
C SER A 10 -3.74 1.30 6.03
N PRO A 11 -2.49 0.92 6.35
CA PRO A 11 -1.42 1.86 6.65
C PRO A 11 -1.05 2.74 5.45
N PHE A 12 -1.42 2.32 4.24
CA PHE A 12 -1.14 3.01 2.98
C PHE A 12 -2.39 3.66 2.38
N ALA A 13 -3.50 3.75 3.14
CA ALA A 13 -4.75 4.34 2.66
C ALA A 13 -4.58 5.77 2.10
N ALA A 14 -3.62 6.53 2.63
CA ALA A 14 -3.30 7.88 2.16
C ALA A 14 -2.78 7.92 0.72
N MET A 15 -2.30 6.81 0.15
CA MET A 15 -1.91 6.72 -1.27
C MET A 15 -3.08 6.96 -2.23
N LEU A 16 -4.32 6.75 -1.77
CA LEU A 16 -5.53 6.95 -2.56
C LEU A 16 -6.20 8.31 -2.28
N THR A 17 -5.59 9.19 -1.50
CA THR A 17 -6.15 10.51 -1.13
C THR A 17 -5.30 11.66 -1.69
N GLY A 18 -5.60 12.89 -1.26
CA GLY A 18 -4.74 14.07 -1.51
C GLY A 18 -3.37 13.97 -0.84
N GLU A 19 -3.24 13.16 0.22
CA GLU A 19 -2.01 13.00 1.01
C GLU A 19 -0.98 12.05 0.35
N ARG A 20 -1.31 11.50 -0.83
CA ARG A 20 -0.48 10.50 -1.51
C ARG A 20 0.96 10.92 -1.72
N PHE A 21 1.19 12.21 -2.04
CA PHE A 21 2.54 12.72 -2.26
C PHE A 21 3.32 12.77 -0.95
N ALA A 22 2.73 13.32 0.12
CA ALA A 22 3.38 13.38 1.43
C ALA A 22 3.73 11.99 1.98
N LEU A 23 2.85 11.00 1.76
CA LEU A 23 3.15 9.61 2.13
C LEU A 23 4.27 9.02 1.25
N ALA A 24 4.20 9.20 -0.07
CA ALA A 24 5.21 8.71 -0.99
C ALA A 24 6.60 9.30 -0.69
N THR A 25 6.70 10.60 -0.40
CA THR A 25 7.94 11.26 0.03
C THR A 25 8.53 10.61 1.28
N ARG A 26 7.70 10.33 2.29
CA ARG A 26 8.18 9.70 3.53
C ARG A 26 8.68 8.28 3.29
N LEU A 27 7.94 7.49 2.49
CA LEU A 27 8.34 6.13 2.16
C LEU A 27 9.61 6.11 1.31
N ALA A 28 9.71 6.98 0.31
CA ALA A 28 10.91 7.16 -0.50
C ALA A 28 12.15 7.42 0.36
N ALA A 29 12.04 8.35 1.31
CA ALA A 29 13.12 8.66 2.24
C ALA A 29 13.49 7.49 3.18
N GLN A 30 12.50 6.73 3.67
CA GLN A 30 12.72 5.60 4.59
C GLN A 30 13.33 4.37 3.91
N TYR A 31 12.91 4.10 2.68
CA TYR A 31 13.28 2.88 1.94
C TYR A 31 14.32 3.15 0.84
N HIS A 32 14.91 4.36 0.82
CA HIS A 32 15.91 4.79 -0.18
C HIS A 32 15.43 4.61 -1.63
N LEU A 33 14.15 4.88 -1.88
CA LEU A 33 13.50 4.79 -3.18
C LEU A 33 13.22 6.18 -3.74
N ASP A 34 12.95 6.28 -5.05
CA ASP A 34 12.37 7.48 -5.64
C ASP A 34 10.85 7.56 -5.37
N GLU A 35 10.33 8.77 -5.15
CA GLU A 35 8.89 9.00 -4.92
C GLU A 35 8.01 8.43 -6.04
N SER A 36 8.47 8.58 -7.28
CA SER A 36 7.80 8.05 -8.47
C SER A 36 7.76 6.53 -8.48
N GLN A 37 8.82 5.85 -8.02
CA GLN A 37 8.85 4.40 -7.90
C GLN A 37 7.85 3.92 -6.86
N VAL A 38 7.78 4.59 -5.70
CA VAL A 38 6.83 4.26 -4.63
C VAL A 38 5.39 4.40 -5.13
N MET A 39 5.05 5.51 -5.78
CA MET A 39 3.71 5.74 -6.31
C MET A 39 3.36 4.76 -7.43
N PHE A 40 4.29 4.51 -8.36
CA PHE A 40 4.07 3.60 -9.47
C PHE A 40 3.89 2.15 -8.99
N ALA A 41 4.73 1.70 -8.06
CA ALA A 41 4.61 0.37 -7.46
C ALA A 41 3.25 0.17 -6.79
N TYR A 42 2.76 1.17 -6.03
CA TYR A 42 1.45 1.09 -5.40
C TYR A 42 0.31 0.95 -6.42
N LEU A 43 0.35 1.73 -7.51
CA LEU A 43 -0.64 1.65 -8.60
C LEU A 43 -0.58 0.29 -9.31
N GLN A 44 0.62 -0.20 -9.62
CA GLN A 44 0.81 -1.49 -10.28
C GLN A 44 0.30 -2.66 -9.40
N ILE A 45 0.59 -2.64 -8.10
CA ILE A 45 0.10 -3.66 -7.16
C ILE A 45 -1.43 -3.60 -7.06
N THR A 46 -2.00 -2.41 -6.94
CA THR A 46 -3.46 -2.23 -6.88
C THR A 46 -4.14 -2.79 -8.15
N ALA A 47 -3.56 -2.54 -9.32
CA ALA A 47 -4.07 -3.07 -10.59
C ALA A 47 -3.97 -4.61 -10.66
N ASN A 48 -2.86 -5.19 -10.20
CA ASN A 48 -2.64 -6.64 -10.22
C ASN A 48 -3.47 -7.42 -9.19
N VAL A 49 -3.95 -6.77 -8.13
CA VAL A 49 -4.78 -7.40 -7.08
C VAL A 49 -6.29 -7.23 -7.38
N ALA A 50 -6.64 -6.51 -8.46
CA ALA A 50 -8.02 -6.26 -8.86
C ALA A 50 -8.71 -7.50 -9.48
N GLU A 51 -8.74 -8.63 -8.78
CA GLU A 51 -9.50 -9.81 -9.21
C GLU A 51 -11.00 -9.62 -8.93
N PRO A 52 -11.88 -9.76 -9.94
CA PRO A 52 -13.32 -9.68 -9.73
C PRO A 52 -13.80 -10.85 -8.84
N GLY A 53 -14.49 -10.53 -7.73
CA GLY A 53 -15.11 -11.53 -6.85
C GLY A 53 -14.58 -11.60 -5.41
N LYS A 54 -13.45 -10.95 -5.08
CA LYS A 54 -12.96 -10.85 -3.69
C LYS A 54 -13.60 -9.69 -2.94
N ALA A 55 -13.85 -9.88 -1.65
CA ALA A 55 -14.30 -8.81 -0.77
C ALA A 55 -13.29 -7.65 -0.76
N VAL A 56 -13.78 -6.41 -0.74
CA VAL A 56 -12.96 -5.19 -0.80
C VAL A 56 -11.87 -5.17 0.29
N MET A 57 -12.19 -5.71 1.48
CA MET A 57 -11.24 -5.75 2.59
C MET A 57 -10.10 -6.76 2.39
N ASP A 58 -10.39 -7.93 1.83
CA ASP A 58 -9.36 -8.93 1.52
C ASP A 58 -8.44 -8.44 0.40
N ARG A 59 -9.01 -7.72 -0.57
CA ARG A 59 -8.26 -7.03 -1.61
C ARG A 59 -7.31 -5.99 -1.01
N GLN A 60 -7.79 -5.14 -0.10
CA GLN A 60 -6.95 -4.10 0.51
C GLN A 60 -5.81 -4.69 1.33
N ARG A 61 -6.06 -5.75 2.11
CA ARG A 61 -5.01 -6.46 2.86
C ARG A 61 -3.92 -7.03 1.95
N GLU A 62 -4.31 -7.61 0.82
CA GLU A 62 -3.36 -8.17 -0.14
C GLU A 62 -2.54 -7.07 -0.83
N ILE A 63 -3.16 -5.93 -1.15
CA ILE A 63 -2.43 -4.74 -1.65
C ILE A 63 -1.39 -4.30 -0.63
N ASP A 64 -1.80 -4.10 0.63
CA ASP A 64 -0.92 -3.63 1.70
C ASP A 64 0.23 -4.60 1.95
N ARG A 65 -0.04 -5.91 1.95
CA ARG A 65 0.98 -6.95 2.11
C ARG A 65 2.00 -6.91 0.97
N ARG A 66 1.55 -6.86 -0.29
CA ARG A 66 2.46 -6.84 -1.45
C ARG A 66 3.26 -5.55 -1.52
N PHE A 67 2.64 -4.44 -1.16
CA PHE A 67 3.31 -3.15 -1.14
C PHE A 67 4.36 -3.07 -0.03
N GLN A 68 4.06 -3.55 1.18
CA GLN A 68 5.06 -3.68 2.23
C GLN A 68 6.23 -4.57 1.79
N ALA A 69 5.94 -5.72 1.16
CA ALA A 69 6.98 -6.61 0.65
C ALA A 69 7.88 -5.94 -0.41
N PHE A 70 7.31 -5.10 -1.28
CA PHE A 70 8.09 -4.29 -2.24
C PHE A 70 9.02 -3.30 -1.52
N LEU A 71 8.51 -2.59 -0.50
CA LEU A 71 9.30 -1.65 0.29
C LEU A 71 10.44 -2.37 1.04
N ASP A 72 10.14 -3.50 1.70
CA ASP A 72 11.13 -4.28 2.44
C ASP A 72 12.23 -4.84 1.52
N ASP A 73 11.88 -5.23 0.29
CA ASP A 73 12.85 -5.71 -0.68
C ASP A 73 13.79 -4.60 -1.17
N ALA A 74 13.26 -3.40 -1.36
CA ALA A 74 14.06 -2.21 -1.70
C ALA A 74 15.01 -1.80 -0.58
N ALA A 75 14.66 -2.04 0.69
CA ALA A 75 15.52 -1.74 1.84
C ALA A 75 16.64 -2.77 2.07
N LYS A 76 16.66 -3.89 1.35
CA LYS A 76 17.75 -4.86 1.49
C LYS A 76 19.03 -4.31 0.85
N PRO A 77 20.16 -4.31 1.57
CA PRO A 77 21.45 -3.99 0.97
C PRO A 77 21.81 -5.07 -0.06
N ILE A 78 22.28 -4.62 -1.23
CA ILE A 78 22.83 -5.46 -2.31
C ILE A 78 24.18 -6.05 -1.88
#